data_AF-A0A839I175-F1
#
_entry.id   AF-A0A839I175-F1
#
_cell.length_a   1.000
_cell.length_b   1.000
_cell.length_c   1.000
_cell.angle_alpha   90.00
_cell.angle_beta   90.00
_cell.angle_gamma   90.00
#
_symmetry.space_group_name_H-M   'P 1'
#
loop_
_entity.id
_entity.type
_entity.pdbx_description
1 polymer ?
#
loop_
_entity_poly.entity_id
_entity_poly.type
_entity_poly.pdbx_seq_one_letter_code
_entity_poly.pdbx_strand_id
1 'polypeptide(L)'
;MLIGKYLRTIGCALLVFISTSVFFVSANTLEGVRVWPSPDETRIVIDLNSEANYSYFTLSSPSRLVIDLKNTNLKAKLPLTVSDSNVLSKIRKSSPPSKGTTRLVFELKHSVEAKLFKLAPTPGGQYGHRLVMDLPHNANNKAEVNKPIPNKPSTPIINSNMNHIIGNGEIVVAIDAGHGGEDPGSIGPTRKYEKHATLAISKKVVARINAQPGMRAVLTRSGDYFVNLNKRTEIARKNKSHLLVSIHADSFRSPKPRGGSVFVLNTRRANTEIGRWVERHEKQSELLGGAGDVLAKNSNDRNVSQTLLDLQFSHSQKEGYKLAVDVLGEMGKVIKLHKKAPVNASLAVLKSPDIPSILIETGFISNPTEEKQLFQRGHQDKIARAISNAIIRYLNENPPQGSLLAAQEQQSVHKVRSGESLSLIAKKYGTTTAKLKSVNKLKSTSLAVGQLLTIPSNKPVYVAPKTNTSNVSTSTTQSRKIITHKVRSGEYLGKIAAKYKVSTSSIRSLNRLKSDTLFVGQKLKVSIVAPIQKHTVKRGEFLGKIASKYGVTVSSIRTANKLRSDELAVGQVLIIPTS
;
A
#
# COMPACT_ATOMS: atom_id res chain seq x y z
N MET A 1 -3.63 69.71 -52.90
CA MET A 1 -4.23 69.64 -51.54
C MET A 1 -5.44 68.69 -51.41
N LEU A 2 -5.75 67.82 -52.40
CA LEU A 2 -6.90 66.90 -52.33
C LEU A 2 -6.55 65.42 -52.04
N ILE A 3 -5.31 64.97 -52.25
CA ILE A 3 -4.95 63.55 -52.10
C ILE A 3 -4.77 63.14 -50.62
N GLY A 4 -4.38 64.08 -49.75
CA GLY A 4 -4.16 63.82 -48.32
C GLY A 4 -5.44 63.62 -47.50
N LYS A 5 -6.61 64.08 -47.97
CA LYS A 5 -7.89 63.89 -47.28
C LYS A 5 -8.50 62.50 -47.51
N TYR A 6 -8.25 61.87 -48.66
CA TYR A 6 -8.77 60.53 -48.98
C TYR A 6 -7.99 59.39 -48.30
N LEU A 7 -6.68 59.54 -48.08
CA LEU A 7 -5.90 58.53 -47.34
C LEU A 7 -6.26 58.47 -45.85
N ARG A 8 -6.66 59.60 -45.24
CA ARG A 8 -7.07 59.64 -43.84
C ARG A 8 -8.44 59.01 -43.59
N THR A 9 -9.38 59.15 -44.52
CA THR A 9 -10.70 58.52 -44.41
C THR A 9 -10.65 57.00 -44.63
N ILE A 10 -9.79 56.51 -45.54
CA ILE A 10 -9.59 55.07 -45.75
C ILE A 10 -8.84 54.43 -44.57
N GLY A 11 -7.84 55.12 -43.99
CA GLY A 11 -7.13 54.64 -42.80
C GLY A 11 -8.01 54.53 -41.55
N CYS A 12 -8.93 55.49 -41.34
CA CYS A 12 -9.90 55.40 -40.23
C CYS A 12 -10.96 54.31 -40.45
N ALA A 13 -11.39 54.05 -41.69
CA ALA A 13 -12.30 52.94 -41.98
C ALA A 13 -11.65 51.57 -41.72
N LEU A 14 -10.35 51.41 -42.01
CA LEU A 14 -9.61 50.17 -41.76
C LEU A 14 -9.36 49.91 -40.25
N LEU A 15 -9.13 50.97 -39.47
CA LEU A 15 -8.95 50.87 -38.02
C LEU A 15 -10.27 50.59 -37.27
N VAL A 16 -11.42 51.01 -37.80
CA VAL A 16 -12.74 50.66 -37.27
C VAL A 16 -13.15 49.23 -37.66
N PHE A 17 -12.70 48.73 -38.81
CA PHE A 17 -12.93 47.34 -39.23
C PHE A 17 -12.10 46.32 -38.42
N ILE A 18 -10.91 46.70 -37.94
CA ILE A 18 -10.06 45.82 -37.12
C ILE A 18 -10.53 45.77 -35.64
N SER A 19 -11.24 46.79 -35.14
CA SER A 19 -11.78 46.78 -33.76
C SER A 19 -13.13 46.08 -33.60
N THR A 20 -13.78 45.67 -34.70
CA THR A 20 -15.06 44.94 -34.72
C THR A 20 -14.90 43.47 -35.10
N SER A 21 -13.79 42.86 -34.68
CA SER A 21 -13.68 41.39 -34.63
C SER A 21 -14.58 40.86 -33.52
N VAL A 22 -15.89 40.74 -33.81
CA VAL A 22 -16.84 40.05 -32.94
C VAL A 22 -16.37 38.60 -32.85
N PHE A 23 -15.71 38.24 -31.75
CA PHE A 23 -15.42 36.86 -31.43
C PHE A 23 -16.76 36.13 -31.33
N PHE A 24 -17.13 35.37 -32.36
CA PHE A 24 -18.22 34.42 -32.26
C PHE A 24 -17.82 33.36 -31.23
N VAL A 25 -18.24 33.56 -29.98
CA VAL A 25 -18.17 32.52 -28.95
C VAL A 25 -19.15 31.44 -29.38
N SER A 26 -18.62 30.43 -30.07
CA SER A 26 -19.40 29.26 -30.45
C SER A 26 -19.97 28.63 -29.18
N ALA A 27 -21.29 28.39 -29.18
CA ALA A 27 -21.96 27.76 -28.06
C ALA A 27 -21.33 26.37 -27.82
N ASN A 28 -21.03 26.08 -26.55
CA ASN A 28 -20.59 24.76 -26.13
C ASN A 28 -21.68 23.73 -26.47
N THR A 29 -21.33 22.45 -26.55
CA THR A 29 -22.27 21.37 -26.85
C THR A 29 -22.14 20.28 -25.81
N LEU A 30 -23.27 19.91 -25.19
CA LEU A 30 -23.40 18.72 -24.36
C LEU A 30 -23.63 17.52 -25.28
N GLU A 31 -22.60 16.70 -25.44
CA GLU A 31 -22.56 15.56 -26.35
C GLU A 31 -23.19 14.30 -25.77
N GLY A 32 -22.96 14.04 -24.47
CA GLY A 32 -23.42 12.84 -23.79
C GLY A 32 -23.54 13.00 -22.29
N VAL A 33 -24.31 12.11 -21.67
CA VAL A 33 -24.36 11.93 -20.21
C VAL A 33 -24.16 10.46 -19.92
N ARG A 34 -23.19 10.15 -19.05
CA ARG A 34 -22.85 8.79 -18.62
C ARG A 34 -23.05 8.65 -17.12
N VAL A 35 -23.58 7.52 -16.67
CA VAL A 35 -23.88 7.25 -15.26
C VAL A 35 -23.19 5.96 -14.85
N TRP A 36 -22.46 6.02 -13.73
CA TRP A 36 -21.69 4.92 -13.17
C TRP A 36 -22.07 4.71 -11.70
N PRO A 37 -23.08 3.87 -11.42
CA PRO A 37 -23.39 3.46 -10.06
C PRO A 37 -22.27 2.59 -9.49
N SER A 38 -21.88 2.85 -8.24
CA SER A 38 -20.95 2.02 -7.45
C SER A 38 -21.56 1.74 -6.07
N PRO A 39 -20.98 0.85 -5.24
CA PRO A 39 -21.52 0.58 -3.90
C PRO A 39 -21.59 1.83 -2.99
N ASP A 40 -20.61 2.73 -3.09
CA ASP A 40 -20.44 3.87 -2.18
C ASP A 40 -20.99 5.20 -2.74
N GLU A 41 -21.03 5.35 -4.07
CA GLU A 41 -21.45 6.57 -4.76
C GLU A 41 -22.00 6.29 -6.17
N THR A 42 -22.78 7.22 -6.72
CA THR A 42 -23.13 7.25 -8.14
C THR A 42 -22.42 8.41 -8.81
N ARG A 43 -21.54 8.12 -9.79
CA ARG A 43 -20.83 9.14 -10.57
C ARG A 43 -21.58 9.43 -11.86
N ILE A 44 -21.78 10.69 -12.18
CA ILE A 44 -22.32 11.16 -13.45
C ILE A 44 -21.24 11.97 -14.17
N VAL A 45 -21.06 11.68 -15.46
CA VAL A 45 -20.12 12.38 -16.34
C VAL A 45 -20.89 13.01 -17.48
N ILE A 46 -20.78 14.33 -17.62
CA ILE A 46 -21.39 15.10 -18.71
C ILE A 46 -20.28 15.45 -19.70
N ASP A 47 -20.37 14.92 -20.91
CA ASP A 47 -19.39 15.10 -21.98
C ASP A 47 -19.68 16.40 -22.77
N LEU A 48 -18.67 17.25 -22.90
CA LEU A 48 -18.77 18.61 -23.43
C LEU A 48 -17.67 18.90 -24.46
N ASN A 49 -17.98 19.73 -25.46
CA ASN A 49 -17.01 20.15 -26.49
C ASN A 49 -15.95 21.12 -25.92
N SER A 50 -16.36 22.05 -25.05
CA SER A 50 -15.48 22.98 -24.34
C SER A 50 -15.71 22.94 -22.83
N GLU A 51 -14.87 23.62 -22.05
CA GLU A 51 -14.98 23.63 -20.60
C GLU A 51 -16.37 24.12 -20.12
N ALA A 52 -16.93 23.45 -19.11
CA ALA A 52 -18.24 23.80 -18.56
C ALA A 52 -18.21 25.16 -17.83
N ASN A 53 -19.12 26.07 -18.21
CA ASN A 53 -19.54 27.19 -17.37
C ASN A 53 -20.91 26.86 -16.78
N TYR A 54 -20.99 26.66 -15.46
CA TYR A 54 -22.18 26.11 -14.83
C TYR A 54 -22.50 26.72 -13.47
N SER A 55 -23.78 26.66 -13.09
CA SER A 55 -24.27 26.84 -11.73
C SER A 55 -25.14 25.64 -11.36
N TYR A 56 -25.31 25.38 -10.07
CA TYR A 56 -26.18 24.30 -9.61
C TYR A 56 -26.86 24.64 -8.30
N PHE A 57 -28.00 24.00 -8.05
CA PHE A 57 -28.77 24.12 -6.82
C PHE A 57 -29.58 22.85 -6.58
N THR A 58 -30.15 22.70 -5.39
CA THR A 58 -31.00 21.57 -5.03
C THR A 58 -32.44 22.03 -4.77
N LEU A 59 -33.39 21.13 -4.98
CA LEU A 59 -34.79 21.31 -4.65
C LEU A 59 -35.24 20.16 -3.75
N SER A 60 -36.10 20.46 -2.78
CA SER A 60 -36.83 19.48 -1.97
C SER A 60 -38.22 19.21 -2.59
N SER A 61 -38.81 18.07 -2.25
CA SER A 61 -40.20 17.70 -2.60
C SER A 61 -40.54 17.68 -4.12
N PRO A 62 -40.08 16.67 -4.91
CA PRO A 62 -39.12 15.62 -4.57
C PRO A 62 -37.67 16.13 -4.64
N SER A 63 -36.75 15.41 -3.99
CA SER A 63 -35.32 15.69 -4.00
C SER A 63 -34.78 15.73 -5.43
N ARG A 64 -34.26 16.89 -5.84
CA ARG A 64 -33.67 17.10 -7.16
C ARG A 64 -32.40 17.90 -7.03
N LEU A 65 -31.43 17.61 -7.90
CA LEU A 65 -30.31 18.49 -8.16
C LEU A 65 -30.48 19.07 -9.56
N VAL A 66 -30.26 20.37 -9.71
CA VAL A 66 -30.40 21.09 -10.98
C VAL A 66 -29.06 21.69 -11.37
N ILE A 67 -28.61 21.43 -12.60
CA ILE A 67 -27.44 22.09 -13.20
C ILE A 67 -27.91 22.97 -14.34
N ASP A 68 -27.45 24.21 -14.34
CA ASP A 68 -27.55 25.14 -15.47
C ASP A 68 -26.19 25.25 -16.17
N LEU A 69 -26.12 24.79 -17.42
CA LEU A 69 -24.96 24.91 -18.28
C LEU A 69 -25.12 26.13 -19.19
N LYS A 70 -24.30 27.17 -18.94
CA LYS A 70 -24.37 28.44 -19.69
C LYS A 70 -23.77 28.27 -21.08
N ASN A 71 -24.32 29.00 -22.06
CA ASN A 71 -23.88 28.99 -23.46
C ASN A 71 -23.68 27.57 -24.01
N THR A 72 -24.57 26.65 -23.68
CA THR A 72 -24.43 25.22 -24.00
C THR A 72 -25.70 24.72 -24.69
N ASN A 73 -25.53 24.10 -25.86
CA ASN A 73 -26.58 23.41 -26.60
C ASN A 73 -26.66 21.93 -26.20
N LEU A 74 -27.86 21.36 -26.17
CA LEU A 74 -28.07 19.95 -25.82
C LEU A 74 -28.11 19.06 -27.08
N LYS A 75 -27.12 18.19 -27.24
CA LYS A 75 -27.09 17.13 -28.27
C LYS A 75 -27.39 15.74 -27.69
N ALA A 76 -27.09 15.51 -26.41
CA ALA A 76 -27.35 14.24 -25.75
C ALA A 76 -28.84 13.86 -25.74
N LYS A 77 -29.09 12.56 -25.85
CA LYS A 77 -30.43 11.99 -25.74
C LYS A 77 -30.87 11.98 -24.27
N LEU A 78 -31.95 12.70 -23.96
CA LEU A 78 -32.60 12.74 -22.64
C LEU A 78 -34.12 12.65 -22.82
N PRO A 79 -34.86 12.06 -21.85
CA PRO A 79 -34.42 11.67 -20.50
C PRO A 79 -33.64 10.34 -20.45
N LEU A 80 -32.87 10.17 -19.38
CA LEU A 80 -32.19 8.92 -19.03
C LEU A 80 -32.77 8.40 -17.71
N THR A 81 -33.35 7.20 -17.72
CA THR A 81 -33.80 6.51 -16.50
C THR A 81 -32.65 5.68 -15.94
N VAL A 82 -32.46 5.71 -14.62
CA VAL A 82 -31.38 5.01 -13.91
C VAL A 82 -31.98 4.08 -12.86
N SER A 83 -31.98 2.78 -13.13
CA SER A 83 -32.48 1.75 -12.20
C SER A 83 -31.47 1.40 -11.11
N ASP A 84 -30.20 1.27 -11.50
CA ASP A 84 -29.17 0.59 -10.72
C ASP A 84 -28.41 1.50 -9.74
N SER A 85 -28.88 2.74 -9.55
CA SER A 85 -28.32 3.70 -8.59
C SER A 85 -29.17 3.75 -7.31
N ASN A 86 -28.52 3.81 -6.15
CA ASN A 86 -29.23 4.00 -4.87
C ASN A 86 -29.72 5.44 -4.67
N VAL A 87 -29.16 6.41 -5.41
CA VAL A 87 -29.42 7.84 -5.20
C VAL A 87 -30.13 8.49 -6.38
N LEU A 88 -29.76 8.15 -7.62
CA LEU A 88 -30.29 8.78 -8.83
C LEU A 88 -31.38 7.90 -9.45
N SER A 89 -32.53 8.49 -9.80
CA SER A 89 -33.61 7.78 -10.51
C SER A 89 -33.69 8.18 -11.98
N LYS A 90 -33.46 9.46 -12.30
CA LYS A 90 -33.66 10.00 -13.64
C LYS A 90 -32.83 11.24 -13.91
N ILE A 91 -32.41 11.43 -15.16
CA ILE A 91 -31.83 12.67 -15.68
C ILE A 91 -32.72 13.16 -16.81
N ARG A 92 -33.11 14.44 -16.78
CA ARG A 92 -33.94 15.04 -17.83
C ARG A 92 -33.58 16.49 -18.07
N LYS A 93 -33.99 17.02 -19.23
CA LYS A 93 -33.96 18.47 -19.48
C LYS A 93 -35.14 19.16 -18.79
N SER A 94 -35.00 20.46 -18.54
CA SER A 94 -36.07 21.34 -18.09
C SER A 94 -35.97 22.69 -18.81
N SER A 95 -37.03 23.50 -18.72
CA SER A 95 -37.01 24.86 -19.27
C SER A 95 -35.83 25.66 -18.69
N PRO A 96 -35.00 26.28 -19.55
CA PRO A 96 -33.80 26.98 -19.11
C PRO A 96 -34.16 28.32 -18.46
N PRO A 97 -33.31 28.85 -17.56
CA PRO A 97 -33.54 30.15 -16.92
C PRO A 97 -33.32 31.34 -17.87
N SER A 98 -32.58 31.15 -18.95
CA SER A 98 -32.25 32.17 -19.93
C SER A 98 -31.88 31.56 -21.28
N LYS A 99 -31.96 32.36 -22.35
CA LYS A 99 -31.55 31.96 -23.70
C LYS A 99 -30.07 31.54 -23.71
N GLY A 100 -29.76 30.43 -24.37
CA GLY A 100 -28.40 29.88 -24.43
C GLY A 100 -27.98 29.01 -23.24
N THR A 101 -28.82 28.88 -22.21
CA THR A 101 -28.57 27.97 -21.08
C THR A 101 -29.25 26.62 -21.32
N THR A 102 -28.59 25.52 -20.98
CA THR A 102 -29.21 24.19 -20.89
C THR A 102 -29.39 23.81 -19.43
N ARG A 103 -30.65 23.58 -19.01
CA ARG A 103 -30.98 23.12 -17.64
C ARG A 103 -31.18 21.61 -17.61
N LEU A 104 -30.40 20.94 -16.78
CA LEU A 104 -30.53 19.52 -16.46
C LEU A 104 -31.09 19.35 -15.05
N VAL A 105 -32.02 18.40 -14.91
CA VAL A 105 -32.61 18.01 -13.62
C VAL A 105 -32.27 16.55 -13.36
N PHE A 106 -31.63 16.30 -12.23
CA PHE A 106 -31.28 15.00 -11.69
C PHE A 106 -32.30 14.70 -10.60
N GLU A 107 -33.21 13.77 -10.86
CA GLU A 107 -34.21 13.31 -9.90
C GLU A 107 -33.56 12.31 -8.95
N LEU A 108 -33.63 12.60 -7.65
CA LEU A 108 -32.94 11.84 -6.61
C LEU A 108 -33.97 11.06 -5.78
N LYS A 109 -33.61 9.84 -5.40
CA LYS A 109 -34.37 8.98 -4.49
C LYS A 109 -34.38 9.53 -3.06
N HIS A 110 -33.35 10.28 -2.68
CA HIS A 110 -33.23 11.00 -1.41
C HIS A 110 -32.25 12.18 -1.55
N SER A 111 -32.24 13.09 -0.57
CA SER A 111 -31.34 14.25 -0.57
C SER A 111 -29.87 13.82 -0.37
N VAL A 112 -28.96 14.45 -1.12
CA VAL A 112 -27.51 14.20 -1.04
C VAL A 112 -26.73 15.47 -1.33
N GLU A 113 -25.58 15.63 -0.68
CA GLU A 113 -24.58 16.63 -1.03
C GLU A 113 -23.72 16.13 -2.20
N ALA A 114 -23.88 16.73 -3.37
CA ALA A 114 -23.11 16.37 -4.57
C ALA A 114 -21.73 17.04 -4.60
N LYS A 115 -20.72 16.34 -5.11
CA LYS A 115 -19.39 16.90 -5.40
C LYS A 115 -19.23 17.09 -6.91
N LEU A 116 -19.04 18.33 -7.36
CA LEU A 116 -18.89 18.65 -8.77
C LEU A 116 -17.47 19.15 -9.07
N PHE A 117 -16.88 18.68 -10.16
CA PHE A 117 -15.58 19.15 -10.64
C PHE A 117 -15.43 18.96 -12.15
N LYS A 118 -14.53 19.71 -12.76
CA LYS A 118 -14.27 19.68 -14.21
C LYS A 118 -13.06 18.81 -14.52
N LEU A 119 -13.07 18.11 -15.65
CA LEU A 119 -11.91 17.43 -16.21
C LEU A 119 -11.58 17.98 -17.59
N ALA A 120 -10.31 18.27 -17.82
CA ALA A 120 -9.78 18.64 -19.12
C ALA A 120 -9.80 17.45 -20.11
N PRO A 121 -9.64 17.70 -21.42
CA PRO A 121 -9.48 16.65 -22.42
C PRO A 121 -8.30 15.74 -22.11
N THR A 122 -8.44 14.44 -22.40
CA THR A 122 -7.33 13.48 -22.23
C THR A 122 -6.24 13.72 -23.28
N PRO A 123 -4.95 13.61 -22.92
CA PRO A 123 -3.86 13.62 -23.90
C PRO A 123 -4.08 12.55 -24.98
N GLY A 124 -4.15 12.95 -26.25
CA GLY A 124 -4.46 12.05 -27.38
C GLY A 124 -5.92 12.08 -27.87
N GLY A 125 -6.78 12.92 -27.30
CA GLY A 125 -8.09 13.27 -27.88
C GLY A 125 -9.22 12.25 -27.69
N GLN A 126 -9.00 11.20 -26.89
CA GLN A 126 -9.99 10.15 -26.65
C GLN A 126 -11.27 10.64 -25.94
N TYR A 127 -11.14 11.60 -25.03
CA TYR A 127 -12.25 12.28 -24.36
C TYR A 127 -12.02 13.79 -24.34
N GLY A 128 -13.09 14.54 -24.61
CA GLY A 128 -13.12 16.00 -24.52
C GLY A 128 -13.27 16.53 -23.08
N HIS A 129 -13.76 17.76 -22.96
CA HIS A 129 -14.04 18.37 -21.67
C HIS A 129 -15.19 17.65 -20.97
N ARG A 130 -15.11 17.52 -19.64
CA ARG A 130 -16.13 16.83 -18.86
C ARG A 130 -16.48 17.60 -17.60
N LEU A 131 -17.77 17.59 -17.25
CA LEU A 131 -18.25 17.96 -15.91
C LEU A 131 -18.65 16.68 -15.19
N VAL A 132 -17.99 16.41 -14.05
CA VAL A 132 -18.21 15.21 -13.24
C VAL A 132 -18.98 15.58 -11.98
N MET A 133 -19.93 14.75 -11.61
CA MET A 133 -20.74 14.87 -10.39
C MET A 133 -20.75 13.54 -9.64
N ASP A 134 -20.29 13.56 -8.39
CA ASP A 134 -20.35 12.41 -7.49
C ASP A 134 -21.49 12.58 -6.49
N LEU A 135 -22.38 11.59 -6.47
CA LEU A 135 -23.52 11.47 -5.55
C LEU A 135 -23.26 10.35 -4.53
N PRO A 136 -22.73 10.64 -3.33
CA PRO A 136 -22.47 9.62 -2.32
C PRO A 136 -23.75 8.96 -1.82
N HIS A 137 -23.74 7.63 -1.62
CA HIS A 137 -24.91 6.90 -1.14
C HIS A 137 -25.20 7.12 0.35
N ASN A 138 -24.20 7.53 1.13
CA ASN A 138 -24.34 7.78 2.56
C ASN A 138 -24.32 9.28 2.84
N ALA A 139 -25.48 9.93 2.72
CA ALA A 139 -25.64 11.37 2.99
C ALA A 139 -25.56 11.74 4.50
N ASN A 140 -25.57 10.76 5.43
CA ASN A 140 -25.62 11.03 6.87
C ASN A 140 -24.34 10.73 7.68
N ASN A 141 -23.30 10.12 7.10
CA ASN A 141 -22.10 9.69 7.87
C ASN A 141 -20.86 10.59 7.70
N LYS A 142 -21.03 11.86 7.34
CA LYS A 142 -19.93 12.84 7.48
C LYS A 142 -19.80 13.41 8.90
N ALA A 143 -20.74 13.11 9.80
CA ALA A 143 -20.70 13.54 11.21
C ALA A 143 -20.29 12.45 12.23
N GLU A 144 -20.06 11.20 11.82
CA GLU A 144 -19.66 10.10 12.74
C GLU A 144 -18.20 9.64 12.61
N VAL A 145 -17.35 10.38 11.89
CA VAL A 145 -15.90 10.11 11.91
C VAL A 145 -15.19 10.79 13.10
N ASN A 146 -15.86 11.73 13.78
CA ASN A 146 -15.29 12.48 14.92
C ASN A 146 -16.23 12.56 16.14
N LYS A 147 -16.76 11.42 16.61
CA LYS A 147 -17.17 11.30 18.01
C LYS A 147 -16.54 10.02 18.59
N PRO A 148 -15.76 10.11 19.68
CA PRO A 148 -15.35 8.93 20.41
C PRO A 148 -16.62 8.25 20.93
N ILE A 149 -16.89 7.04 20.45
CA ILE A 149 -17.88 6.16 21.05
C ILE A 149 -17.40 5.94 22.50
N PRO A 150 -18.21 6.24 23.53
CA PRO A 150 -17.88 5.86 24.88
C PRO A 150 -17.92 4.33 24.95
N ASN A 151 -16.74 3.71 24.86
CA ASN A 151 -16.58 2.28 25.13
C ASN A 151 -16.95 2.05 26.60
N LYS A 152 -18.16 1.54 26.81
CA LYS A 152 -18.54 0.89 28.05
C LYS A 152 -17.54 -0.25 28.29
N PRO A 153 -16.87 -0.34 29.45
CA PRO A 153 -15.85 -1.34 29.69
C PRO A 153 -16.51 -2.72 29.79
N SER A 154 -16.47 -3.49 28.70
CA SER A 154 -16.61 -4.94 28.78
C SER A 154 -15.31 -5.46 29.39
N THR A 155 -15.43 -5.95 30.62
CA THR A 155 -14.38 -6.64 31.39
C THR A 155 -13.64 -7.66 30.51
N PRO A 156 -12.30 -7.66 30.50
CA PRO A 156 -11.54 -8.68 29.79
C PRO A 156 -11.67 -10.01 30.53
N ILE A 157 -12.37 -10.97 29.93
CA ILE A 157 -12.30 -12.36 30.34
C ILE A 157 -10.90 -12.87 29.97
N ILE A 158 -10.05 -13.06 30.97
CA ILE A 158 -8.75 -13.71 30.82
C ILE A 158 -9.01 -15.21 30.66
N ASN A 159 -9.09 -15.67 29.41
CA ASN A 159 -8.95 -17.09 29.10
C ASN A 159 -7.48 -17.38 28.78
N SER A 160 -6.77 -17.80 29.82
CA SER A 160 -5.37 -18.23 29.80
C SER A 160 -5.20 -19.62 29.20
N ASN A 161 -5.64 -19.88 27.96
CA ASN A 161 -5.28 -21.12 27.24
C ASN A 161 -5.44 -20.97 25.71
N MET A 162 -4.29 -21.07 25.00
CA MET A 162 -4.13 -21.27 23.54
C MET A 162 -4.52 -20.13 22.57
N ASN A 163 -3.54 -19.75 21.73
CA ASN A 163 -3.66 -19.16 20.39
C ASN A 163 -4.36 -17.81 20.23
N HIS A 164 -3.59 -16.72 20.33
CA HIS A 164 -4.02 -15.41 19.84
C HIS A 164 -3.85 -15.34 18.32
N ILE A 165 -4.75 -16.00 17.58
CA ILE A 165 -5.00 -15.71 16.17
C ILE A 165 -5.79 -14.39 16.15
N ILE A 166 -5.20 -13.31 15.65
CA ILE A 166 -5.89 -12.01 15.55
C ILE A 166 -6.83 -12.07 14.34
N GLY A 167 -8.10 -12.44 14.56
CA GLY A 167 -9.11 -12.71 13.53
C GLY A 167 -9.32 -14.22 13.30
N ASN A 168 -10.19 -14.62 12.37
CA ASN A 168 -10.40 -16.05 12.03
C ASN A 168 -9.13 -16.77 11.52
N GLY A 169 -7.99 -16.08 11.42
CA GLY A 169 -6.70 -16.61 10.95
C GLY A 169 -6.58 -16.75 9.44
N GLU A 170 -7.55 -16.24 8.68
CA GLU A 170 -7.53 -16.29 7.24
C GLU A 170 -6.45 -15.39 6.64
N ILE A 171 -5.73 -15.89 5.65
CA ILE A 171 -4.86 -15.07 4.80
C ILE A 171 -5.72 -14.31 3.78
N VAL A 172 -5.81 -13.00 3.97
CA VAL A 172 -6.53 -12.12 3.05
C VAL A 172 -5.62 -11.60 1.93
N VAL A 173 -6.06 -11.70 0.68
CA VAL A 173 -5.39 -11.14 -0.51
C VAL A 173 -6.30 -10.12 -1.19
N ALA A 174 -5.85 -8.87 -1.32
CA ALA A 174 -6.55 -7.88 -2.12
C ALA A 174 -6.20 -8.05 -3.60
N ILE A 175 -7.21 -8.24 -4.43
CA ILE A 175 -7.09 -8.30 -5.89
C ILE A 175 -7.68 -7.00 -6.44
N ASP A 176 -6.83 -6.19 -7.05
CA ASP A 176 -7.21 -4.95 -7.68
C ASP A 176 -7.47 -5.15 -9.18
N ALA A 177 -8.73 -5.00 -9.60
CA ALA A 177 -9.06 -4.99 -11.03
C ALA A 177 -8.80 -3.59 -11.59
N GLY A 178 -7.75 -3.43 -12.41
CA GLY A 178 -7.35 -2.16 -12.98
C GLY A 178 -8.50 -1.41 -13.67
N HIS A 179 -8.49 -0.07 -13.60
CA HIS A 179 -9.48 0.81 -14.24
C HIS A 179 -10.92 0.59 -13.72
N GLY A 180 -11.94 0.93 -14.52
CA GLY A 180 -13.37 0.71 -14.21
C GLY A 180 -14.21 1.98 -14.38
N GLY A 181 -15.49 1.79 -14.73
CA GLY A 181 -16.44 2.89 -14.90
C GLY A 181 -16.01 3.85 -16.01
N GLU A 182 -15.85 5.14 -15.66
CA GLU A 182 -15.42 6.19 -16.57
C GLU A 182 -13.98 6.05 -17.07
N ASP A 183 -13.15 5.28 -16.36
CA ASP A 183 -11.78 4.97 -16.76
C ASP A 183 -11.79 3.65 -17.54
N PRO A 184 -11.68 3.69 -18.89
CA PRO A 184 -11.64 2.48 -19.71
C PRO A 184 -10.34 1.69 -19.58
N GLY A 185 -9.28 2.32 -19.07
CA GLY A 185 -7.91 1.91 -19.33
C GLY A 185 -7.56 2.00 -20.81
N SER A 186 -6.62 1.18 -21.23
CA SER A 186 -6.20 1.06 -22.62
C SER A 186 -7.35 0.54 -23.51
N ILE A 187 -7.41 1.03 -24.75
CA ILE A 187 -8.38 0.59 -25.76
C ILE A 187 -7.65 -0.20 -26.84
N GLY A 188 -8.12 -1.42 -27.10
CA GLY A 188 -7.61 -2.25 -28.18
C GLY A 188 -8.11 -1.84 -29.58
N PRO A 189 -7.47 -2.33 -30.65
CA PRO A 189 -7.83 -1.97 -32.03
C PRO A 189 -9.27 -2.33 -32.41
N THR A 190 -9.89 -3.33 -31.77
CA THR A 190 -11.32 -3.66 -31.97
C THR A 190 -12.27 -2.94 -31.01
N ARG A 191 -11.80 -1.85 -30.38
CA ARG A 191 -12.51 -1.05 -29.35
C ARG A 191 -12.91 -1.83 -28.10
N LYS A 192 -12.16 -2.87 -27.75
CA LYS A 192 -12.31 -3.51 -26.45
C LYS A 192 -11.56 -2.74 -25.37
N TYR A 193 -12.15 -2.69 -24.18
CA TYR A 193 -11.64 -1.91 -23.06
C TYR A 193 -10.88 -2.79 -22.06
N GLU A 194 -9.69 -2.35 -21.66
CA GLU A 194 -8.86 -3.01 -20.65
C GLU A 194 -9.65 -3.35 -19.37
N LYS A 195 -10.46 -2.40 -18.88
CA LYS A 195 -11.27 -2.58 -17.66
C LYS A 195 -12.15 -3.85 -17.63
N HIS A 196 -12.56 -4.35 -18.79
CA HIS A 196 -13.37 -5.56 -18.89
C HIS A 196 -12.50 -6.83 -18.79
N ALA A 197 -11.34 -6.83 -19.45
CA ALA A 197 -10.39 -7.93 -19.37
C ALA A 197 -9.84 -8.07 -17.93
N THR A 198 -9.44 -6.95 -17.32
CA THR A 198 -8.90 -6.95 -15.96
C THR A 198 -9.94 -7.45 -14.94
N LEU A 199 -11.19 -6.99 -15.01
CA LEU A 199 -12.25 -7.47 -14.11
C LEU A 199 -12.51 -8.98 -14.27
N ALA A 200 -12.55 -9.45 -15.51
CA ALA A 200 -12.81 -10.86 -15.80
C ALA A 200 -11.69 -11.77 -15.26
N ILE A 201 -10.43 -11.39 -15.46
CA ILE A 201 -9.27 -12.12 -14.95
C ILE A 201 -9.23 -12.05 -13.42
N SER A 202 -9.43 -10.87 -12.82
CA SER A 202 -9.44 -10.70 -11.36
C SER A 202 -10.50 -11.56 -10.68
N LYS A 203 -11.72 -11.65 -11.23
CA LYS A 203 -12.78 -12.53 -10.69
C LYS A 203 -12.36 -14.00 -10.67
N LYS A 204 -11.66 -14.47 -11.72
CA LYS A 204 -11.14 -15.84 -11.79
C LYS A 204 -10.03 -16.10 -10.78
N VAL A 205 -9.13 -15.13 -10.58
CA VAL A 205 -8.08 -15.21 -9.54
C VAL A 205 -8.71 -15.29 -8.15
N VAL A 206 -9.69 -14.44 -7.85
CA VAL A 206 -10.44 -14.42 -6.58
C VAL A 206 -11.12 -15.75 -6.31
N ALA A 207 -11.84 -16.31 -7.29
CA ALA A 207 -12.51 -17.60 -7.14
C ALA A 207 -11.52 -18.71 -6.78
N ARG A 208 -10.31 -18.70 -7.36
CA ARG A 208 -9.27 -19.70 -7.07
C ARG A 208 -8.65 -19.55 -5.69
N ILE A 209 -8.42 -18.32 -5.23
CA ILE A 209 -7.92 -18.05 -3.87
C ILE A 209 -8.97 -18.43 -2.83
N ASN A 210 -10.24 -18.06 -3.04
CA ASN A 210 -11.35 -18.38 -2.13
C ASN A 210 -11.64 -19.88 -2.05
N ALA A 211 -11.20 -20.68 -3.03
CA ALA A 211 -11.29 -22.13 -2.97
C ALA A 211 -10.22 -22.76 -2.07
N GLN A 212 -9.23 -22.00 -1.59
CA GLN A 212 -8.20 -22.51 -0.69
C GLN A 212 -8.62 -22.38 0.78
N PRO A 213 -8.55 -23.46 1.58
CA PRO A 213 -8.80 -23.38 3.01
C PRO A 213 -7.87 -22.36 3.68
N GLY A 214 -8.44 -21.53 4.56
CA GLY A 214 -7.68 -20.52 5.29
C GLY A 214 -7.21 -19.33 4.45
N MET A 215 -7.68 -19.17 3.21
CA MET A 215 -7.43 -17.98 2.39
C MET A 215 -8.73 -17.30 1.96
N ARG A 216 -8.67 -15.98 1.79
CA ARG A 216 -9.79 -15.16 1.31
C ARG A 216 -9.27 -14.06 0.39
N ALA A 217 -9.93 -13.83 -0.71
CA ALA A 217 -9.63 -12.73 -1.63
C ALA A 217 -10.72 -11.66 -1.61
N VAL A 218 -10.30 -10.40 -1.67
CA VAL A 218 -11.19 -9.23 -1.76
C VAL A 218 -10.92 -8.45 -3.04
N LEU A 219 -11.98 -8.04 -3.73
CA LEU A 219 -11.85 -7.20 -4.92
C LEU A 219 -11.89 -5.71 -4.54
N THR A 220 -11.06 -4.89 -5.18
CA THR A 220 -11.22 -3.42 -5.12
C THR A 220 -12.48 -2.97 -5.85
N ARG A 221 -12.89 -3.68 -6.90
CA ARG A 221 -14.19 -3.54 -7.55
C ARG A 221 -14.76 -4.87 -8.02
N SER A 222 -16.05 -5.09 -7.78
CA SER A 222 -16.79 -6.29 -8.23
C SER A 222 -17.57 -6.06 -9.53
N GLY A 223 -17.72 -4.80 -9.96
CA GLY A 223 -18.45 -4.38 -11.15
C GLY A 223 -17.68 -3.37 -12.00
N ASP A 224 -18.38 -2.80 -12.98
CA ASP A 224 -17.83 -1.77 -13.87
C ASP A 224 -18.04 -0.36 -13.31
N TYR A 225 -17.33 -0.04 -12.23
CA TYR A 225 -17.31 1.28 -11.63
C TYR A 225 -15.87 1.72 -11.33
N PHE A 226 -15.67 3.03 -11.29
CA PHE A 226 -14.36 3.61 -11.05
C PHE A 226 -13.96 3.48 -9.59
N VAL A 227 -12.68 3.18 -9.34
CA VAL A 227 -12.08 3.22 -8.00
C VAL A 227 -10.80 4.03 -8.06
N ASN A 228 -10.75 5.11 -7.28
CA ASN A 228 -9.58 5.97 -7.18
C ASN A 228 -8.34 5.19 -6.69
N LEU A 229 -7.16 5.55 -7.20
CA LEU A 229 -5.89 4.88 -6.88
C LEU A 229 -5.59 4.80 -5.37
N ASN A 230 -5.91 5.84 -4.60
CA ASN A 230 -5.72 5.81 -3.14
C ASN A 230 -6.71 4.84 -2.48
N LYS A 231 -7.97 4.88 -2.92
CA LYS A 231 -9.05 4.03 -2.41
C LYS A 231 -8.74 2.55 -2.61
N ARG A 232 -8.07 2.16 -3.70
CA ARG A 232 -7.61 0.78 -3.94
C ARG A 232 -6.73 0.27 -2.78
N THR A 233 -5.73 1.04 -2.38
CA THR A 233 -4.88 0.69 -1.22
C THR A 233 -5.62 0.75 0.11
N GLU A 234 -6.59 1.67 0.27
CA GLU A 234 -7.42 1.75 1.47
C GLU A 234 -8.35 0.54 1.62
N ILE A 235 -8.91 0.02 0.52
CA ILE A 235 -9.72 -1.19 0.52
C ILE A 235 -8.88 -2.37 1.02
N ALA A 236 -7.64 -2.50 0.54
CA ALA A 236 -6.73 -3.56 0.99
C ALA A 236 -6.45 -3.46 2.51
N ARG A 237 -6.13 -2.25 3.01
CA ARG A 237 -5.88 -1.99 4.43
C ARG A 237 -7.11 -2.23 5.30
N LYS A 238 -8.28 -1.72 4.91
CA LYS A 238 -9.56 -1.92 5.63
C LYS A 238 -9.90 -3.41 5.78
N ASN A 239 -9.55 -4.21 4.78
CA ASN A 239 -9.76 -5.67 4.81
C ASN A 239 -8.61 -6.44 5.49
N LYS A 240 -7.61 -5.76 6.06
CA LYS A 240 -6.41 -6.35 6.66
C LYS A 240 -5.71 -7.33 5.71
N SER A 241 -5.56 -6.90 4.46
CA SER A 241 -4.97 -7.73 3.40
C SER A 241 -3.47 -7.90 3.62
N HIS A 242 -2.98 -9.12 3.44
CA HIS A 242 -1.56 -9.46 3.56
C HIS A 242 -0.81 -9.23 2.25
N LEU A 243 -1.52 -9.20 1.12
CA LEU A 243 -0.98 -8.92 -0.20
C LEU A 243 -1.95 -8.02 -0.97
N LEU A 244 -1.42 -7.19 -1.87
CA LEU A 244 -2.17 -6.45 -2.87
C LEU A 244 -1.64 -6.79 -4.27
N VAL A 245 -2.50 -7.35 -5.11
CA VAL A 245 -2.18 -7.75 -6.49
C VAL A 245 -3.08 -6.98 -7.44
N SER A 246 -2.50 -6.04 -8.19
CA SER A 246 -3.22 -5.29 -9.22
C SER A 246 -3.06 -5.95 -10.58
N ILE A 247 -4.16 -6.09 -11.33
CA ILE A 247 -4.21 -6.78 -12.62
C ILE A 247 -4.58 -5.77 -13.71
N HIS A 248 -3.72 -5.68 -14.72
CA HIS A 248 -3.77 -4.75 -15.84
C HIS A 248 -3.53 -5.45 -17.19
N ALA A 249 -3.83 -4.75 -18.27
CA ALA A 249 -3.50 -5.12 -19.64
C ALA A 249 -3.21 -3.86 -20.47
N ASP A 250 -2.07 -3.23 -20.17
CA ASP A 250 -1.62 -1.93 -20.70
C ASP A 250 -1.49 -1.89 -22.23
N SER A 251 -1.04 -0.78 -22.78
CA SER A 251 -0.83 -0.59 -24.20
C SER A 251 0.49 0.11 -24.52
N PHE A 252 0.95 -0.15 -25.73
CA PHE A 252 2.00 0.66 -26.38
C PHE A 252 1.41 1.40 -27.57
N ARG A 253 2.07 2.52 -27.95
CA ARG A 253 1.75 3.26 -29.19
C ARG A 253 1.88 2.38 -30.44
N SER A 254 2.81 1.44 -30.43
CA SER A 254 2.95 0.42 -31.48
C SER A 254 2.15 -0.83 -31.11
N PRO A 255 1.50 -1.53 -32.06
CA PRO A 255 0.83 -2.80 -31.80
C PRO A 255 1.79 -3.99 -31.71
N LYS A 256 3.11 -3.78 -31.88
CA LYS A 256 4.11 -4.86 -31.92
C LYS A 256 4.46 -5.49 -30.56
N PRO A 257 4.61 -4.73 -29.46
CA PRO A 257 4.93 -5.31 -28.15
C PRO A 257 3.86 -6.32 -27.73
N ARG A 258 4.31 -7.41 -27.11
CA ARG A 258 3.46 -8.48 -26.57
C ARG A 258 4.08 -9.13 -25.36
N GLY A 259 3.25 -9.73 -24.52
CA GLY A 259 3.62 -10.56 -23.39
C GLY A 259 3.47 -9.88 -22.03
N GLY A 260 3.39 -10.70 -20.99
CA GLY A 260 3.18 -10.22 -19.63
C GLY A 260 4.43 -9.61 -18.98
N SER A 261 4.20 -8.79 -17.96
CA SER A 261 5.24 -8.20 -17.10
C SER A 261 4.70 -8.05 -15.68
N VAL A 262 5.59 -7.97 -14.69
CA VAL A 262 5.19 -7.70 -13.30
C VAL A 262 6.01 -6.54 -12.77
N PHE A 263 5.34 -5.62 -12.10
CA PHE A 263 5.88 -4.37 -11.60
C PHE A 263 5.84 -4.34 -10.08
N VAL A 264 6.86 -3.72 -9.50
CA VAL A 264 7.05 -3.52 -8.06
C VAL A 264 7.39 -2.05 -7.79
N LEU A 265 7.09 -1.58 -6.58
CA LEU A 265 7.36 -0.20 -6.21
C LEU A 265 8.87 0.10 -6.23
N ASN A 266 9.28 1.17 -6.90
CA ASN A 266 10.67 1.61 -6.84
C ASN A 266 11.04 2.34 -5.53
N THR A 267 12.31 2.30 -5.14
CA THR A 267 12.80 2.88 -3.89
C THR A 267 12.63 4.40 -3.82
N ARG A 268 12.80 5.13 -4.94
CA ARG A 268 12.64 6.59 -4.95
C ARG A 268 11.20 7.00 -4.62
N ARG A 269 10.22 6.30 -5.19
CA ARG A 269 8.80 6.53 -4.89
C ARG A 269 8.48 6.13 -3.46
N ALA A 270 8.99 5.00 -2.98
CA ALA A 270 8.84 4.59 -1.57
C ALA A 270 9.31 5.70 -0.61
N ASN A 271 10.53 6.24 -0.81
CA ASN A 271 11.07 7.32 0.02
C ASN A 271 10.18 8.57 0.02
N THR A 272 9.61 8.92 -1.13
CA THR A 272 8.67 10.04 -1.25
C THR A 272 7.39 9.80 -0.44
N GLU A 273 6.88 8.57 -0.46
CA GLU A 273 5.66 8.23 0.29
C GLU A 273 5.94 8.14 1.78
N ILE A 274 7.11 7.64 2.20
CA ILE A 274 7.50 7.66 3.62
C ILE A 274 7.51 9.09 4.16
N GLY A 275 8.13 10.04 3.43
CA GLY A 275 8.14 11.45 3.83
C GLY A 275 6.72 12.01 4.03
N ARG A 276 5.80 11.70 3.11
CA ARG A 276 4.38 12.09 3.22
C ARG A 276 3.67 11.45 4.41
N TRP A 277 3.96 10.18 4.71
CA TRP A 277 3.40 9.48 5.87
C TRP A 277 3.94 10.06 7.17
N VAL A 278 5.22 10.42 7.20
CA VAL A 278 5.86 11.09 8.34
C VAL A 278 5.22 12.46 8.60
N GLU A 279 4.87 13.22 7.57
CA GLU A 279 4.17 14.51 7.73
C GLU A 279 2.72 14.35 8.23
N ARG A 280 2.04 13.26 7.83
CA ARG A 280 0.65 12.96 8.22
C ARG A 280 0.56 12.16 9.52
N HIS A 281 1.01 12.75 10.63
CA HIS A 281 1.05 12.12 11.96
C HIS A 281 -0.28 11.47 12.37
N GLU A 282 -1.42 12.10 12.07
CA GLU A 282 -2.77 11.58 12.42
C GLU A 282 -3.11 10.23 11.77
N LYS A 283 -2.49 9.88 10.62
CA LYS A 283 -2.76 8.62 9.91
C LYS A 283 -1.73 7.52 10.22
N GLN A 284 -0.71 7.80 11.02
CA GLN A 284 0.33 6.83 11.37
C GLN A 284 -0.16 5.77 12.36
N SER A 285 -1.07 6.13 13.27
CA SER A 285 -1.63 5.19 14.24
C SER A 285 -2.37 4.03 13.55
N GLU A 286 -3.02 4.30 12.41
CA GLU A 286 -3.69 3.27 11.60
C GLU A 286 -2.68 2.26 11.00
N LEU A 287 -1.51 2.72 10.54
CA LEU A 287 -0.49 1.87 9.92
C LEU A 287 0.34 1.06 10.93
N LEU A 288 0.57 1.63 12.10
CA LEU A 288 1.51 1.08 13.09
C LEU A 288 0.79 0.27 14.18
N GLY A 289 -0.54 0.20 14.14
CA GLY A 289 -1.37 -0.51 15.12
C GLY A 289 -1.12 -0.02 16.54
N GLY A 290 -1.21 -0.92 17.54
CA GLY A 290 -0.98 -0.56 18.95
C GLY A 290 0.42 -0.01 19.27
N ALA A 291 1.42 -0.20 18.40
CA ALA A 291 2.73 0.46 18.49
C ALA A 291 2.66 1.93 18.00
N GLY A 292 1.77 2.21 17.04
CA GLY A 292 1.42 3.54 16.58
C GLY A 292 0.82 4.41 17.67
N ASP A 293 -0.01 3.85 18.55
CA ASP A 293 -0.59 4.60 19.67
C ASP A 293 0.47 5.05 20.69
N VAL A 294 1.54 4.26 20.89
CA VAL A 294 2.66 4.60 21.79
C VAL A 294 3.58 5.65 21.16
N LEU A 295 3.74 5.62 19.83
CA LEU A 295 4.53 6.58 19.06
C LEU A 295 3.77 7.90 18.82
N ALA A 296 2.47 7.85 18.58
CA ALA A 296 1.60 9.00 18.37
C ALA A 296 1.40 9.81 19.67
N LYS A 297 1.41 9.13 20.83
CA LYS A 297 1.35 9.78 22.16
C LYS A 297 2.68 10.42 22.59
N ASN A 298 3.81 9.98 22.02
CA ASN A 298 5.13 10.58 22.23
C ASN A 298 5.54 11.36 20.97
N SER A 299 4.81 12.44 20.70
CA SER A 299 4.73 13.23 19.47
C SER A 299 6.03 13.87 18.93
N ASN A 300 7.22 13.48 19.40
CA ASN A 300 8.46 14.23 19.16
C ASN A 300 9.60 13.49 18.44
N ASP A 301 9.49 12.19 18.10
CA ASP A 301 10.58 11.53 17.37
C ASP A 301 10.22 11.13 15.94
N ARG A 302 10.14 12.16 15.08
CA ARG A 302 10.04 12.05 13.62
C ARG A 302 11.01 11.02 13.04
N ASN A 303 12.19 10.83 13.65
CA ASN A 303 13.18 9.88 13.17
C ASN A 303 12.81 8.43 13.46
N VAL A 304 12.12 8.15 14.57
CA VAL A 304 11.66 6.80 14.92
C VAL A 304 10.51 6.39 14.00
N SER A 305 9.51 7.25 13.79
CA SER A 305 8.42 6.98 12.84
C SER A 305 8.93 6.79 11.41
N GLN A 306 9.85 7.63 10.95
CA GLN A 306 10.52 7.46 9.66
C GLN A 306 11.22 6.10 9.58
N THR A 307 12.00 5.72 10.60
CA THR A 307 12.75 4.45 10.59
C THR A 307 11.82 3.24 10.55
N LEU A 308 10.73 3.28 11.30
CA LEU A 308 9.75 2.18 11.31
C LEU A 308 9.03 2.05 9.96
N LEU A 309 8.61 3.17 9.37
CA LEU A 309 8.02 3.18 8.03
C LEU A 309 9.04 2.73 6.97
N ASP A 310 10.30 3.17 7.06
CA ASP A 310 11.38 2.72 6.18
C ASP A 310 11.56 1.19 6.24
N LEU A 311 11.52 0.60 7.44
CA LEU A 311 11.61 -0.85 7.64
C LEU A 311 10.40 -1.58 7.05
N GLN A 312 9.18 -1.06 7.26
CA GLN A 312 7.95 -1.62 6.69
C GLN A 312 7.98 -1.59 5.16
N PHE A 313 8.29 -0.43 4.56
CA PHE A 313 8.41 -0.30 3.10
C PHE A 313 9.49 -1.22 2.54
N SER A 314 10.65 -1.32 3.21
CA SER A 314 11.73 -2.22 2.78
C SER A 314 11.30 -3.68 2.81
N HIS A 315 10.55 -4.08 3.85
CA HIS A 315 9.99 -5.43 3.93
C HIS A 315 8.93 -5.66 2.84
N SER A 316 7.95 -4.76 2.71
CA SER A 316 6.90 -4.79 1.68
C SER A 316 7.47 -4.89 0.26
N GLN A 317 8.50 -4.09 -0.06
CA GLN A 317 9.18 -4.14 -1.35
C GLN A 317 9.89 -5.47 -1.59
N LYS A 318 10.59 -6.01 -0.58
CA LYS A 318 11.29 -7.29 -0.68
C LYS A 318 10.32 -8.44 -0.92
N GLU A 319 9.24 -8.50 -0.15
CA GLU A 319 8.22 -9.53 -0.27
C GLU A 319 7.44 -9.40 -1.58
N GLY A 320 7.11 -8.17 -2.01
CA GLY A 320 6.52 -7.90 -3.32
C GLY A 320 7.44 -8.34 -4.47
N TYR A 321 8.76 -8.14 -4.35
CA TYR A 321 9.72 -8.59 -5.35
C TYR A 321 9.78 -10.12 -5.46
N LYS A 322 9.81 -10.85 -4.34
CA LYS A 322 9.77 -12.32 -4.35
C LYS A 322 8.51 -12.84 -5.04
N LEU A 323 7.35 -12.33 -4.63
CA LEU A 323 6.07 -12.69 -5.25
C LEU A 323 6.06 -12.38 -6.75
N ALA A 324 6.61 -11.24 -7.16
CA ALA A 324 6.71 -10.88 -8.57
C ALA A 324 7.55 -11.86 -9.40
N VAL A 325 8.65 -12.38 -8.82
CA VAL A 325 9.47 -13.42 -9.47
C VAL A 325 8.66 -14.71 -9.63
N ASP A 326 7.94 -15.14 -8.59
CA ASP A 326 7.11 -16.36 -8.65
C ASP A 326 6.00 -16.24 -9.69
N VAL A 327 5.33 -15.09 -9.72
CA VAL A 327 4.27 -14.78 -10.69
C VAL A 327 4.82 -14.80 -12.12
N LEU A 328 5.98 -14.17 -12.38
CA LEU A 328 6.62 -14.21 -13.69
C LEU A 328 7.00 -15.64 -14.09
N GLY A 329 7.49 -16.44 -13.15
CA GLY A 329 7.84 -17.85 -13.37
C GLY A 329 6.64 -18.70 -13.79
N GLU A 330 5.47 -18.52 -13.16
CA GLU A 330 4.25 -19.22 -13.56
C GLU A 330 3.63 -18.65 -14.85
N MET A 331 3.59 -17.32 -15.02
CA MET A 331 3.06 -16.69 -16.22
C MET A 331 3.88 -17.06 -17.47
N GLY A 332 5.20 -17.15 -17.35
CA GLY A 332 6.09 -17.52 -18.46
C GLY A 332 5.86 -18.93 -19.01
N LYS A 333 5.15 -19.81 -18.28
CA LYS A 333 4.74 -21.14 -18.75
C LYS A 333 3.51 -21.10 -19.64
N VAL A 334 2.70 -20.04 -19.56
CA VAL A 334 1.39 -19.94 -20.24
C VAL A 334 1.32 -18.83 -21.27
N ILE A 335 2.12 -17.78 -21.12
CA ILE A 335 2.20 -16.64 -22.03
C ILE A 335 3.65 -16.24 -22.29
N LYS A 336 3.88 -15.48 -23.36
CA LYS A 336 5.18 -14.82 -23.57
C LYS A 336 5.39 -13.77 -22.49
N LEU A 337 6.61 -13.62 -22.00
CA LEU A 337 6.98 -12.51 -21.12
C LEU A 337 7.60 -11.37 -21.94
N HIS A 338 7.11 -10.16 -21.74
CA HIS A 338 7.74 -8.95 -22.26
C HIS A 338 8.99 -8.60 -21.46
N LYS A 339 8.95 -8.79 -20.14
CA LYS A 339 10.11 -8.69 -19.23
C LYS A 339 10.23 -9.97 -18.42
N LYS A 340 11.43 -10.54 -18.41
CA LYS A 340 11.74 -11.79 -17.68
C LYS A 340 12.01 -11.58 -16.19
N ALA A 341 12.15 -10.33 -15.75
CA ALA A 341 12.42 -9.95 -14.37
C ALA A 341 11.43 -8.86 -13.93
N PRO A 342 11.13 -8.75 -12.61
CA PRO A 342 10.27 -7.69 -12.11
C PRO A 342 10.79 -6.29 -12.46
N VAL A 343 9.87 -5.39 -12.78
CA VAL A 343 10.18 -4.01 -13.20
C VAL A 343 9.89 -3.05 -12.05
N ASN A 344 10.88 -2.23 -11.69
CA ASN A 344 10.71 -1.18 -10.69
C ASN A 344 9.95 0.01 -11.29
N ALA A 345 8.82 0.41 -10.69
CA ALA A 345 7.98 1.51 -11.18
C ALA A 345 7.43 2.41 -10.07
N SER A 346 7.03 3.62 -10.44
CA SER A 346 6.43 4.63 -9.54
C SER A 346 4.90 4.61 -9.59
N LEU A 347 4.29 3.43 -9.49
CA LEU A 347 2.83 3.26 -9.66
C LEU A 347 2.10 3.52 -8.35
N ALA A 348 1.01 4.28 -8.41
CA ALA A 348 0.30 4.73 -7.21
C ALA A 348 -0.41 3.60 -6.44
N VAL A 349 -0.77 2.49 -7.10
CA VAL A 349 -1.37 1.33 -6.43
C VAL A 349 -0.34 0.53 -5.61
N LEU A 350 0.95 0.67 -5.90
CA LEU A 350 2.03 -0.09 -5.26
C LEU A 350 2.59 0.57 -4.00
N LYS A 351 2.01 1.67 -3.54
CA LYS A 351 2.62 2.54 -2.54
C LYS A 351 2.30 2.21 -1.07
N SER A 352 1.73 1.04 -0.79
CA SER A 352 1.40 0.68 0.59
C SER A 352 2.69 0.37 1.38
N PRO A 353 2.93 1.06 2.52
CA PRO A 353 4.08 0.76 3.39
C PRO A 353 4.08 -0.66 3.94
N ASP A 354 2.90 -1.12 4.29
CA ASP A 354 2.60 -2.23 5.17
C ASP A 354 2.13 -3.48 4.42
N ILE A 355 1.68 -3.33 3.17
CA ILE A 355 1.14 -4.40 2.34
C ILE A 355 2.06 -4.62 1.13
N PRO A 356 2.75 -5.78 1.04
CA PRO A 356 3.46 -6.17 -0.17
C PRO A 356 2.54 -6.09 -1.39
N SER A 357 2.95 -5.27 -2.36
CA SER A 357 2.12 -4.90 -3.50
C SER A 357 2.83 -5.17 -4.83
N ILE A 358 2.12 -5.81 -5.77
CA ILE A 358 2.59 -6.01 -7.15
C ILE A 358 1.51 -5.59 -8.15
N LEU A 359 1.94 -5.22 -9.36
CA LEU A 359 1.06 -5.00 -10.49
C LEU A 359 1.44 -5.93 -11.63
N ILE A 360 0.47 -6.64 -12.17
CA ILE A 360 0.64 -7.66 -13.20
C ILE A 360 0.04 -7.12 -14.50
N GLU A 361 0.89 -6.95 -15.50
CA GLU A 361 0.46 -6.77 -16.88
C GLU A 361 0.28 -8.15 -17.51
N THR A 362 -0.97 -8.47 -17.84
CA THR A 362 -1.36 -9.78 -18.38
C THR A 362 -1.05 -9.94 -19.86
N GLY A 363 -0.84 -8.82 -20.56
CA GLY A 363 -0.54 -8.70 -21.98
C GLY A 363 -0.80 -7.25 -22.41
N PHE A 364 -0.55 -6.91 -23.67
CA PHE A 364 -0.81 -5.57 -24.20
C PHE A 364 -2.05 -5.55 -25.09
N ILE A 365 -3.10 -4.83 -24.68
CA ILE A 365 -4.35 -4.77 -25.44
C ILE A 365 -4.19 -4.07 -26.79
N SER A 366 -3.12 -3.29 -26.99
CA SER A 366 -2.80 -2.69 -28.29
C SER A 366 -2.34 -3.71 -29.33
N ASN A 367 -1.90 -4.91 -28.92
CA ASN A 367 -1.55 -5.99 -29.85
C ASN A 367 -2.83 -6.77 -30.25
N PRO A 368 -3.19 -6.84 -31.56
CA PRO A 368 -4.43 -7.49 -32.00
C PRO A 368 -4.55 -8.97 -31.58
N THR A 369 -3.43 -9.70 -31.50
CA THR A 369 -3.44 -11.10 -31.07
C THR A 369 -3.73 -11.19 -29.58
N GLU A 370 -3.09 -10.35 -28.77
CA GLU A 370 -3.32 -10.32 -27.32
C GLU A 370 -4.70 -9.76 -26.97
N GLU A 371 -5.21 -8.76 -27.69
CA GLU A 371 -6.60 -8.30 -27.54
C GLU A 371 -7.59 -9.45 -27.75
N LYS A 372 -7.38 -10.30 -28.77
CA LYS A 372 -8.23 -11.48 -28.97
C LYS A 372 -8.12 -12.44 -27.78
N GLN A 373 -6.90 -12.72 -27.31
CA GLN A 373 -6.62 -13.65 -26.23
C GLN A 373 -7.16 -13.17 -24.86
N LEU A 374 -6.97 -11.90 -24.51
CA LEU A 374 -7.43 -11.29 -23.26
C LEU A 374 -8.95 -11.40 -23.05
N PHE A 375 -9.72 -11.59 -24.13
CA PHE A 375 -11.17 -11.78 -24.10
C PHE A 375 -11.63 -13.22 -24.34
N GLN A 376 -10.69 -14.16 -24.53
CA GLN A 376 -11.00 -15.59 -24.60
C GLN A 376 -11.01 -16.21 -23.22
N ARG A 377 -12.13 -16.84 -22.83
CA ARG A 377 -12.29 -17.47 -21.51
C ARG A 377 -11.16 -18.45 -21.18
N GLY A 378 -10.80 -19.32 -22.11
CA GLY A 378 -9.73 -20.31 -21.91
C GLY A 378 -8.34 -19.70 -21.69
N HIS A 379 -8.05 -18.55 -22.31
CA HIS A 379 -6.79 -17.83 -22.08
C HIS A 379 -6.81 -17.10 -20.73
N GLN A 380 -7.92 -16.44 -20.38
CA GLN A 380 -8.12 -15.85 -19.06
C GLN A 380 -7.97 -16.90 -17.95
N ASP A 381 -8.49 -18.12 -18.14
CA ASP A 381 -8.35 -19.22 -17.18
C ASP A 381 -6.90 -19.68 -17.01
N LYS A 382 -6.10 -19.70 -18.09
CA LYS A 382 -4.67 -20.01 -18.02
C LYS A 382 -3.90 -18.97 -17.22
N ILE A 383 -4.11 -17.68 -17.51
CA ILE A 383 -3.47 -16.57 -16.78
C ILE A 383 -3.91 -16.56 -15.32
N ALA A 384 -5.21 -16.63 -15.05
CA ALA A 384 -5.73 -16.62 -13.69
C ALA A 384 -5.20 -17.78 -12.85
N ARG A 385 -5.06 -18.98 -13.45
CA ARG A 385 -4.43 -20.14 -12.82
C ARG A 385 -2.95 -19.91 -12.52
N ALA A 386 -2.19 -19.37 -13.46
CA ALA A 386 -0.77 -19.08 -13.26
C ALA A 386 -0.57 -18.07 -12.11
N ILE A 387 -1.33 -16.97 -12.12
CA ILE A 387 -1.29 -15.94 -11.07
C ILE A 387 -1.69 -16.53 -9.72
N SER A 388 -2.82 -17.24 -9.64
CA SER A 388 -3.28 -17.82 -8.38
C SER A 388 -2.30 -18.85 -7.82
N ASN A 389 -1.73 -19.70 -8.68
CA ASN A 389 -0.78 -20.73 -8.24
C ASN A 389 0.48 -20.11 -7.65
N ALA A 390 1.00 -19.05 -8.26
CA ALA A 390 2.14 -18.31 -7.72
C ALA A 390 1.82 -17.66 -6.36
N ILE A 391 0.65 -17.00 -6.24
CA ILE A 391 0.21 -16.39 -4.98
C ILE A 391 0.05 -17.43 -3.87
N ILE A 392 -0.65 -18.54 -4.16
CA ILE A 392 -0.90 -19.60 -3.19
C ILE A 392 0.42 -20.26 -2.75
N ARG A 393 1.31 -20.57 -3.70
CA ARG A 393 2.65 -21.11 -3.37
C ARG A 393 3.43 -20.15 -2.49
N TYR A 394 3.52 -18.88 -2.89
CA TYR A 394 4.22 -17.86 -2.13
C TYR A 394 3.70 -17.75 -0.69
N LEU A 395 2.37 -17.73 -0.51
CA LEU A 395 1.73 -17.65 0.80
C LEU A 395 1.91 -18.91 1.64
N ASN A 396 1.97 -20.08 1.02
CA ASN A 396 2.28 -21.33 1.72
C ASN A 396 3.74 -21.36 2.18
N GLU A 397 4.68 -20.86 1.38
CA GLU A 397 6.11 -20.81 1.72
C GLU A 397 6.48 -19.65 2.65
N ASN A 398 5.65 -18.61 2.69
CA ASN A 398 5.85 -17.40 3.48
C ASN A 398 4.54 -17.02 4.21
N PRO A 399 3.99 -17.88 5.08
CA PRO A 399 2.70 -17.61 5.69
C PRO A 399 2.79 -16.37 6.61
N PRO A 400 1.88 -15.39 6.47
CA PRO A 400 1.85 -14.22 7.32
C PRO A 400 1.72 -14.61 8.79
N GLN A 401 2.45 -13.93 9.67
CA GLN A 401 2.42 -14.20 11.10
C GLN A 401 0.99 -14.04 11.65
N GLY A 402 0.57 -14.98 12.51
CA GLY A 402 -0.78 -14.97 13.10
C GLY A 402 -1.87 -15.55 12.19
N SER A 403 -1.55 -16.03 10.98
CA SER A 403 -2.47 -16.79 10.13
C SER A 403 -2.60 -18.27 10.53
N LEU A 404 -3.67 -18.92 10.11
CA LEU A 404 -3.92 -20.36 10.23
C LEU A 404 -2.76 -21.17 9.61
N LEU A 405 -2.30 -20.79 8.42
CA LEU A 405 -1.18 -21.48 7.75
C LEU A 405 0.12 -21.32 8.55
N ALA A 406 0.39 -20.14 9.11
CA ALA A 406 1.54 -19.96 9.99
C ALA A 406 1.42 -20.82 11.27
N ALA A 407 0.22 -20.98 11.82
CA ALA A 407 -0.02 -21.86 12.97
C ALA A 407 0.11 -23.35 12.63
N GLN A 408 -0.18 -23.75 11.38
CA GLN A 408 -0.02 -25.12 10.89
C GLN A 408 1.44 -25.46 10.56
N GLU A 409 2.19 -24.56 9.91
CA GLU A 409 3.64 -24.73 9.66
C GLU A 409 4.48 -24.74 10.94
N GLN A 410 3.95 -24.20 12.04
CA GLN A 410 4.61 -24.23 13.34
C GLN A 410 4.72 -25.65 13.95
N GLN A 411 4.14 -26.68 13.33
CA GLN A 411 4.29 -28.07 13.75
C GLN A 411 5.41 -28.76 12.95
N SER A 412 6.64 -28.70 13.46
CA SER A 412 7.77 -29.46 12.87
C SER A 412 7.87 -30.84 13.54
N VAL A 413 8.18 -31.91 12.81
CA VAL A 413 8.34 -33.25 13.42
C VAL A 413 9.82 -33.54 13.71
N HIS A 414 10.12 -33.98 14.92
CA HIS A 414 11.45 -34.38 15.39
C HIS A 414 11.47 -35.87 15.73
N LYS A 415 12.43 -36.61 15.14
CA LYS A 415 12.68 -38.01 15.48
C LYS A 415 13.70 -38.10 16.62
N VAL A 416 13.30 -38.66 17.75
CA VAL A 416 14.13 -38.82 18.96
C VAL A 416 15.35 -39.68 18.65
N ARG A 417 16.55 -39.20 19.01
CA ARG A 417 17.81 -39.93 18.85
C ARG A 417 18.29 -40.49 20.19
N SER A 418 19.21 -41.46 20.13
CA SER A 418 19.86 -42.00 21.32
C SER A 418 20.54 -40.88 22.13
N GLY A 419 20.29 -40.83 23.44
CA GLY A 419 20.80 -39.80 24.35
C GLY A 419 20.01 -38.49 24.39
N GLU A 420 18.95 -38.31 23.59
CA GLU A 420 18.08 -37.13 23.69
C GLU A 420 17.01 -37.32 24.78
N SER A 421 16.85 -36.32 25.66
CA SER A 421 15.76 -36.27 26.63
C SER A 421 14.72 -35.21 26.23
N LEU A 422 13.49 -35.33 26.74
CA LEU A 422 12.40 -34.39 26.40
C LEU A 422 12.76 -32.93 26.74
N SER A 423 13.55 -32.70 27.79
CA SER A 423 14.04 -31.37 28.18
C SER A 423 15.12 -30.83 27.25
N LEU A 424 16.03 -31.68 26.76
CA LEU A 424 17.03 -31.30 25.76
C LEU A 424 16.37 -30.96 24.42
N ILE A 425 15.37 -31.75 24.01
CA ILE A 425 14.56 -31.48 22.81
C ILE A 425 13.77 -30.18 22.99
N ALA A 426 13.10 -29.97 24.14
CA ALA A 426 12.40 -28.73 24.44
C ALA A 426 13.30 -27.51 24.30
N LYS A 427 14.50 -27.58 24.90
CA LYS A 427 15.51 -26.52 24.86
C LYS A 427 16.04 -26.28 23.44
N LYS A 428 16.32 -27.35 22.69
CA LYS A 428 16.79 -27.30 21.29
C LYS A 428 15.81 -26.56 20.38
N TYR A 429 14.51 -26.70 20.63
CA TYR A 429 13.46 -26.10 19.82
C TYR A 429 12.79 -24.86 20.44
N GLY A 430 13.32 -24.33 21.55
CA GLY A 430 12.80 -23.10 22.18
C GLY A 430 11.38 -23.24 22.74
N THR A 431 11.00 -24.43 23.22
CA THR A 431 9.69 -24.73 23.81
C THR A 431 9.83 -25.30 25.23
N THR A 432 8.73 -25.69 25.88
CA THR A 432 8.75 -26.30 27.22
C THR A 432 8.42 -27.80 27.17
N THR A 433 8.91 -28.55 28.15
CA THR A 433 8.59 -29.99 28.30
C THR A 433 7.09 -30.21 28.46
N ALA A 434 6.40 -29.39 29.25
CA ALA A 434 4.95 -29.43 29.42
C ALA A 434 4.19 -29.22 28.10
N LYS A 435 4.68 -28.31 27.24
CA LYS A 435 4.09 -28.04 25.94
C LYS A 435 4.34 -29.18 24.95
N LEU A 436 5.53 -29.76 24.94
CA LEU A 436 5.81 -30.95 24.14
C LEU A 436 5.00 -32.16 24.57
N LYS A 437 4.82 -32.38 25.89
CA LYS A 437 3.98 -33.46 26.41
C LYS A 437 2.52 -33.32 25.97
N SER A 438 1.95 -32.12 26.13
CA SER A 438 0.54 -31.88 25.77
C SER A 438 0.27 -32.03 24.28
N VAL A 439 1.15 -31.49 23.42
CA VAL A 439 1.01 -31.58 21.95
C VAL A 439 1.16 -33.03 21.45
N ASN A 440 2.05 -33.82 22.06
CA ASN A 440 2.31 -35.21 21.68
C ASN A 440 1.51 -36.23 22.50
N LYS A 441 0.58 -35.78 23.33
CA LYS A 441 -0.23 -36.62 24.22
C LYS A 441 0.62 -37.59 25.08
N LEU A 442 1.79 -37.15 25.53
CA LEU A 442 2.72 -37.97 26.31
C LEU A 442 2.30 -38.00 27.79
N LYS A 443 2.18 -39.20 28.35
CA LYS A 443 1.87 -39.40 29.78
C LYS A 443 3.09 -39.12 30.68
N SER A 444 4.30 -39.44 30.21
CA SER A 444 5.57 -39.23 30.94
C SER A 444 6.59 -38.40 30.13
N THR A 445 7.78 -38.19 30.70
CA THR A 445 8.92 -37.54 30.03
C THR A 445 9.88 -38.53 29.36
N SER A 446 9.63 -39.83 29.50
CA SER A 446 10.42 -40.90 28.87
C SER A 446 10.13 -40.96 27.37
N LEU A 447 11.17 -41.08 26.57
CA LEU A 447 11.09 -41.11 25.11
C LEU A 447 11.78 -42.35 24.57
N ALA A 448 11.18 -42.99 23.57
CA ALA A 448 11.80 -44.11 22.86
C ALA A 448 12.68 -43.57 21.72
N VAL A 449 13.85 -44.18 21.51
CA VAL A 449 14.68 -43.87 20.34
C VAL A 449 13.89 -44.18 19.08
N GLY A 450 13.85 -43.24 18.15
CA GLY A 450 13.07 -43.33 16.91
C GLY A 450 11.63 -42.80 17.01
N GLN A 451 11.13 -42.46 18.20
CA GLN A 451 9.82 -41.86 18.40
C GLN A 451 9.73 -40.51 17.66
N LEU A 452 8.61 -40.27 16.97
CA LEU A 452 8.34 -38.99 16.32
C LEU A 452 7.59 -38.07 17.28
N LEU A 453 8.11 -36.86 17.45
CA LEU A 453 7.50 -35.80 18.26
C LEU A 453 7.15 -34.61 17.37
N THR A 454 5.89 -34.21 17.41
CA THR A 454 5.41 -32.92 16.90
C THR A 454 5.94 -31.81 17.81
N ILE A 455 6.80 -30.97 17.27
CA ILE A 455 7.43 -29.84 17.92
C ILE A 455 6.56 -28.60 17.70
N PRO A 456 5.98 -28.02 18.76
CA PRO A 456 5.32 -26.72 18.69
C PRO A 456 6.39 -25.65 18.57
N SER A 457 6.51 -25.03 17.40
CA SER A 457 7.47 -23.95 17.16
C SER A 457 7.05 -22.68 17.89
N ASN A 458 7.74 -22.38 18.99
CA ASN A 458 7.83 -21.03 19.51
C ASN A 458 9.08 -20.36 18.91
N LYS A 459 8.99 -19.88 17.66
CA LYS A 459 9.80 -18.69 17.36
C LYS A 459 9.25 -17.60 18.28
N PRO A 460 10.05 -16.96 19.15
CA PRO A 460 9.54 -15.90 20.00
C PRO A 460 8.89 -14.87 19.08
N VAL A 461 7.57 -14.76 19.17
CA VAL A 461 6.85 -13.61 18.68
C VAL A 461 7.42 -12.46 19.49
N TYR A 462 8.13 -11.53 18.85
CA TYR A 462 8.36 -10.23 19.44
C TYR A 462 7.01 -9.52 19.47
N VAL A 463 6.17 -9.89 20.44
CA VAL A 463 5.09 -9.03 20.86
C VAL A 463 5.82 -7.88 21.52
N ALA A 464 5.71 -6.68 20.96
CA ALA A 464 6.16 -5.47 21.66
C ALA A 464 5.64 -5.57 23.11
N PRO A 465 6.51 -5.51 24.13
CA PRO A 465 6.06 -5.62 25.50
C PRO A 465 4.98 -4.56 25.72
N LYS A 466 3.77 -4.97 26.13
CA LYS A 466 2.88 -4.05 26.82
C LYS A 466 3.59 -3.72 28.12
N THR A 467 4.33 -2.62 28.13
CA THR A 467 4.92 -2.10 29.35
C THR A 467 3.79 -1.57 30.20
N ASN A 468 3.48 -2.28 31.27
CA ASN A 468 2.81 -1.69 32.42
C ASN A 468 3.63 -0.46 32.82
N THR A 469 3.00 0.70 32.71
CA THR A 469 3.52 1.98 33.16
C THR A 469 3.73 1.94 34.66
N SER A 470 4.99 1.80 35.06
CA SER A 470 5.48 2.19 36.37
C SER A 470 6.94 2.61 36.20
N ASN A 471 7.16 3.93 36.15
CA ASN A 471 8.40 4.66 36.42
C ASN A 471 9.72 3.92 36.18
N VAL A 472 10.30 4.06 34.98
CA VAL A 472 11.76 3.94 34.80
C VAL A 472 12.23 4.93 33.74
N SER A 473 12.49 6.16 34.19
CA SER A 473 13.52 7.00 33.59
C SER A 473 14.88 6.39 33.95
N THR A 474 15.53 5.73 32.99
CA THR A 474 16.99 5.54 33.02
C THR A 474 17.48 5.22 31.61
N SER A 475 18.04 6.24 30.96
CA SER A 475 18.81 6.14 29.73
C SER A 475 19.98 5.19 29.93
N THR A 476 20.03 4.10 29.16
CA THR A 476 21.26 3.31 29.01
C THR A 476 22.08 3.94 27.88
N THR A 477 23.04 4.77 28.26
CA THR A 477 24.00 5.43 27.37
C THR A 477 24.92 4.38 26.73
N GLN A 478 24.58 3.88 25.54
CA GLN A 478 25.52 3.10 24.72
C GLN A 478 26.57 4.05 24.12
N SER A 479 27.87 3.77 24.34
CA SER A 479 28.96 4.56 23.77
C SER A 479 28.98 4.44 22.24
N ARG A 480 28.90 5.58 21.56
CA ARG A 480 28.90 5.65 20.09
C ARG A 480 30.25 6.18 19.61
N LYS A 481 30.87 5.50 18.65
CA LYS A 481 32.12 5.92 18.00
C LYS A 481 31.82 6.54 16.64
N ILE A 482 32.38 7.71 16.35
CA ILE A 482 32.28 8.34 15.02
C ILE A 482 33.42 7.82 14.14
N ILE A 483 33.10 7.27 12.98
CA ILE A 483 34.06 6.87 11.95
C ILE A 483 33.83 7.67 10.66
N THR A 484 34.83 7.76 9.80
CA THR A 484 34.71 8.42 8.49
C THR A 484 34.66 7.37 7.38
N HIS A 485 33.60 7.39 6.58
CA HIS A 485 33.40 6.54 5.42
C HIS A 485 33.60 7.35 4.13
N LYS A 486 34.40 6.84 3.18
CA LYS A 486 34.58 7.44 1.85
C LYS A 486 33.66 6.76 0.84
N VAL A 487 32.73 7.50 0.26
CA VAL A 487 31.72 7.02 -0.69
C VAL A 487 32.39 6.43 -1.94
N ARG A 488 32.01 5.21 -2.31
CA ARG A 488 32.50 4.50 -3.52
C ARG A 488 31.46 4.55 -4.64
N SER A 489 31.89 4.23 -5.87
CA SER A 489 30.97 4.13 -7.01
C SER A 489 29.84 3.13 -6.73
N GLY A 490 28.59 3.56 -6.96
CA GLY A 490 27.39 2.76 -6.68
C GLY A 490 26.98 2.65 -5.20
N GLU A 491 27.56 3.46 -4.31
CA GLU A 491 27.07 3.63 -2.93
C GLU A 491 26.08 4.80 -2.83
N TYR A 492 25.04 4.62 -2.02
CA TYR A 492 24.07 5.65 -1.66
C TYR A 492 23.82 5.59 -0.15
N LEU A 493 23.24 6.64 0.44
CA LEU A 493 23.14 6.82 1.89
C LEU A 493 22.54 5.62 2.63
N GLY A 494 21.50 4.99 2.05
CA GLY A 494 20.88 3.78 2.57
C GLY A 494 21.80 2.55 2.61
N LYS A 495 22.61 2.34 1.56
CA LYS A 495 23.60 1.24 1.51
C LYS A 495 24.69 1.42 2.56
N ILE A 496 25.11 2.66 2.81
CA ILE A 496 26.10 3.02 3.83
C ILE A 496 25.51 2.86 5.24
N ALA A 497 24.28 3.33 5.44
CA ALA A 497 23.53 3.17 6.70
C ALA A 497 23.36 1.68 7.08
N ALA A 498 22.94 0.85 6.13
CA ALA A 498 22.81 -0.60 6.31
C ALA A 498 24.15 -1.27 6.65
N LYS A 499 25.23 -0.89 5.97
CA LYS A 499 26.60 -1.40 6.24
C LYS A 499 27.03 -1.16 7.68
N TYR A 500 26.70 0.00 8.23
CA TYR A 500 27.12 0.40 9.57
C TYR A 500 26.06 0.19 10.66
N LYS A 501 24.89 -0.36 10.29
CA LYS A 501 23.74 -0.58 11.18
C LYS A 501 23.28 0.71 11.90
N VAL A 502 23.29 1.81 11.16
CA VAL A 502 22.81 3.13 11.63
C VAL A 502 21.68 3.61 10.75
N SER A 503 20.96 4.66 11.15
CA SER A 503 19.98 5.30 10.28
C SER A 503 20.64 6.24 9.28
N THR A 504 20.04 6.39 8.10
CA THR A 504 20.40 7.42 7.12
C THR A 504 20.25 8.82 7.73
N SER A 505 19.27 9.02 8.61
CA SER A 505 19.05 10.28 9.34
C SER A 505 20.20 10.64 10.26
N SER A 506 20.80 9.66 10.95
CA SER A 506 21.98 9.86 11.80
C SER A 506 23.19 10.28 10.96
N ILE A 507 23.40 9.67 9.79
CA ILE A 507 24.47 10.09 8.88
C ILE A 507 24.19 11.49 8.33
N ARG A 508 22.93 11.79 7.95
CA ARG A 508 22.54 13.10 7.41
C ARG A 508 22.75 14.22 8.41
N SER A 509 22.28 14.06 9.65
CA SER A 509 22.43 15.07 10.70
C SER A 509 23.90 15.27 11.07
N LEU A 510 24.66 14.19 11.20
CA LEU A 510 26.08 14.22 11.55
C LEU A 510 26.95 14.89 10.47
N ASN A 511 26.51 14.87 9.21
CA ASN A 511 27.21 15.46 8.07
C ASN A 511 26.54 16.72 7.52
N ARG A 512 25.47 17.22 8.14
CA ARG A 512 24.69 18.39 7.69
C ARG A 512 24.30 18.32 6.20
N LEU A 513 23.94 17.13 5.70
CA LEU A 513 23.58 16.96 4.29
C LEU A 513 22.21 17.56 4.01
N LYS A 514 22.13 18.40 2.97
CA LYS A 514 20.87 19.00 2.48
C LYS A 514 20.09 18.08 1.53
N SER A 515 20.71 17.01 1.02
CA SER A 515 20.10 16.01 0.16
C SER A 515 20.78 14.63 0.31
N ASP A 516 20.14 13.59 -0.18
CA ASP A 516 20.67 12.21 -0.17
C ASP A 516 21.60 11.91 -1.36
N THR A 517 21.84 12.91 -2.23
CA THR A 517 22.79 12.80 -3.33
C THR A 517 24.20 12.78 -2.77
N LEU A 518 24.93 11.71 -3.05
CA LEU A 518 26.31 11.52 -2.62
C LEU A 518 27.24 11.52 -3.84
N PHE A 519 28.39 12.17 -3.71
CA PHE A 519 29.43 12.15 -4.73
C PHE A 519 30.45 11.06 -4.44
N VAL A 520 30.95 10.39 -5.47
CA VAL A 520 32.05 9.42 -5.31
C VAL A 520 33.26 10.15 -4.72
N GLY A 521 33.84 9.58 -3.66
CA GLY A 521 34.94 10.19 -2.91
C GLY A 521 34.51 11.09 -1.75
N GLN A 522 33.21 11.42 -1.62
CA GLN A 522 32.69 12.21 -0.50
C GLN A 522 32.95 11.48 0.83
N LYS A 523 33.40 12.22 1.85
CA LYS A 523 33.64 11.69 3.19
C LYS A 523 32.42 11.93 4.08
N LEU A 524 31.89 10.87 4.68
CA LEU A 524 30.76 10.92 5.61
C LEU A 524 31.17 10.43 6.99
N LYS A 525 30.90 11.22 8.01
CA LYS A 525 30.93 10.82 9.43
C LYS A 525 29.77 9.87 9.71
N VAL A 526 30.02 8.73 10.35
CA VAL A 526 29.01 7.73 10.70
C VAL A 526 29.17 7.39 12.18
N SER A 527 28.11 7.57 12.96
CA SER A 527 28.10 7.26 14.39
C SER A 527 27.70 5.79 14.60
N ILE A 528 28.68 4.91 14.74
CA ILE A 528 28.45 3.49 14.96
C ILE A 528 28.41 3.16 16.44
N VAL A 529 27.60 2.17 16.82
CA VAL A 529 27.68 1.58 18.16
C VAL A 529 29.04 0.89 18.27
N ALA A 530 29.83 1.26 19.28
CA ALA A 530 31.14 0.64 19.48
C ALA A 530 30.95 -0.88 19.65
N PRO A 531 31.79 -1.73 19.03
CA PRO A 531 31.72 -3.16 19.24
C PRO A 531 31.87 -3.45 20.74
N ILE A 532 30.89 -4.12 21.31
CA ILE A 532 30.85 -4.46 22.74
C ILE A 532 32.03 -5.39 23.00
N GLN A 533 33.03 -4.92 23.75
CA GLN A 533 34.12 -5.77 24.18
C GLN A 533 33.56 -6.76 25.19
N LYS A 534 33.72 -8.06 24.92
CA LYS A 534 33.24 -9.13 25.78
C LYS A 534 34.43 -9.87 26.39
N HIS A 535 34.31 -10.23 27.65
CA HIS A 535 35.30 -11.01 28.38
C HIS A 535 34.62 -12.24 28.99
N THR A 536 35.16 -13.43 28.74
CA THR A 536 34.67 -14.67 29.37
C THR A 536 35.50 -14.96 30.60
N VAL A 537 34.86 -14.98 31.77
CA VAL A 537 35.50 -15.18 33.08
C VAL A 537 36.17 -16.54 33.13
N LYS A 538 37.47 -16.56 33.44
CA LYS A 538 38.28 -17.77 33.64
C LYS A 538 38.40 -18.11 35.12
N ARG A 539 38.78 -19.35 35.40
CA ARG A 539 39.04 -19.84 36.77
C ARG A 539 40.07 -18.93 37.46
N GLY A 540 39.69 -18.35 38.61
CA GLY A 540 40.53 -17.44 39.39
C GLY A 540 40.53 -15.97 38.95
N GLU A 541 39.64 -15.56 38.03
CA GLU A 541 39.39 -14.14 37.74
C GLU A 541 38.28 -13.56 38.63
N PHE A 542 38.46 -12.32 39.08
CA PHE A 542 37.47 -11.54 39.84
C PHE A 542 37.36 -10.14 39.22
N LEU A 543 36.27 -9.41 39.50
CA LEU A 543 35.97 -8.15 38.82
C LEU A 543 37.12 -7.13 38.86
N GLY A 544 37.85 -7.02 39.98
CA GLY A 544 39.02 -6.13 40.10
C GLY A 544 40.15 -6.48 39.12
N LYS A 545 40.48 -7.76 38.97
CA LYS A 545 41.50 -8.25 38.04
C LYS A 545 41.09 -8.02 36.58
N ILE A 546 39.80 -8.20 36.28
CA ILE A 546 39.24 -7.95 34.94
C ILE A 546 39.24 -6.44 34.66
N ALA A 547 38.80 -5.62 35.61
CA ALA A 547 38.78 -4.17 35.51
C ALA A 547 40.17 -3.60 35.22
N SER A 548 41.19 -4.03 35.97
CA SER A 548 42.59 -3.65 35.77
C SER A 548 43.11 -4.07 34.38
N LYS A 549 42.82 -5.31 33.96
CA LYS A 549 43.22 -5.83 32.64
C LYS A 549 42.69 -4.99 31.47
N TYR A 550 41.50 -4.43 31.61
CA TYR A 550 40.86 -3.64 30.55
C TYR A 550 40.94 -2.12 30.78
N GLY A 551 41.61 -1.65 31.84
CA GLY A 551 41.75 -0.23 32.13
C GLY A 551 40.42 0.47 32.46
N VAL A 552 39.50 -0.23 33.14
CA VAL A 552 38.19 0.29 33.54
C VAL A 552 37.96 0.12 35.04
N THR A 553 36.88 0.69 35.59
CA THR A 553 36.53 0.52 37.01
C THR A 553 35.64 -0.70 37.23
N VAL A 554 35.73 -1.33 38.40
CA VAL A 554 34.82 -2.41 38.81
C VAL A 554 33.36 -1.96 38.75
N SER A 555 33.07 -0.73 39.19
CA SER A 555 31.74 -0.13 39.15
C SER A 555 31.19 -0.04 37.72
N SER A 556 32.04 0.30 36.73
CA SER A 556 31.63 0.37 35.33
C SER A 556 31.26 -1.01 34.76
N ILE A 557 32.01 -2.07 35.11
CA ILE A 557 31.69 -3.45 34.70
C ILE A 557 30.41 -3.91 35.39
N ARG A 558 30.25 -3.61 36.69
CA ARG A 558 29.06 -3.97 37.48
C ARG A 558 27.79 -3.36 36.87
N THR A 559 27.86 -2.08 36.54
CA THR A 559 26.76 -1.33 35.91
C THR A 559 26.46 -1.86 34.52
N ALA A 560 27.49 -2.07 33.70
CA ALA A 560 27.33 -2.57 32.32
C ALA A 560 26.72 -3.99 32.25
N ASN A 561 26.90 -4.80 33.28
CA ASN A 561 26.43 -6.18 33.35
C ASN A 561 25.28 -6.42 34.32
N LYS A 562 24.78 -5.36 34.98
CA LYS A 562 23.72 -5.42 36.01
C LYS A 562 24.03 -6.43 37.13
N LEU A 563 25.31 -6.54 37.51
CA LEU A 563 25.72 -7.46 38.56
C LEU A 563 25.28 -6.91 39.94
N ARG A 564 24.68 -7.79 40.75
CA ARG A 564 24.23 -7.46 42.12
C ARG A 564 25.31 -7.71 43.18
N SER A 565 26.38 -8.42 42.81
CA SER A 565 27.54 -8.74 43.62
C SER A 565 28.79 -8.83 42.74
N ASP A 566 29.95 -8.98 43.35
CA ASP A 566 31.23 -9.16 42.65
C ASP A 566 31.57 -10.63 42.36
N GLU A 567 30.63 -11.54 42.67
CA GLU A 567 30.75 -12.97 42.39
C GLU A 567 30.60 -13.23 40.89
N LEU A 568 31.54 -14.00 40.33
CA LEU A 568 31.58 -14.34 38.92
C LEU A 568 31.65 -15.85 38.72
N ALA A 569 30.83 -16.39 37.83
CA ALA A 569 30.91 -17.79 37.43
C ALA A 569 31.95 -17.99 36.32
N VAL A 570 32.73 -19.08 36.40
CA VAL A 570 33.63 -19.45 35.29
C VAL A 570 32.80 -19.71 34.03
N GLY A 571 33.19 -19.11 32.91
CA GLY A 571 32.45 -19.12 31.65
C GLY A 571 31.40 -18.01 31.52
N GLN A 572 31.17 -17.20 32.56
CA GLN A 572 30.30 -16.03 32.48
C GLN A 572 30.88 -15.00 31.51
N VAL A 573 30.05 -14.49 30.60
CA VAL A 573 30.47 -13.47 29.63
C VAL A 573 30.09 -12.10 30.14
N LEU A 574 31.09 -11.28 30.46
CA LEU A 574 30.95 -9.90 30.87
C LEU A 574 31.11 -8.95 29.67
N ILE A 575 30.27 -7.94 29.62
CA ILE A 575 30.42 -6.74 28.82
C ILE A 575 31.45 -5.83 29.49
N ILE A 576 32.54 -5.57 28.79
CA ILE A 576 33.56 -4.62 29.22
C ILE A 576 33.24 -3.28 28.56
N PRO A 577 32.88 -2.23 29.33
CA PRO A 577 32.69 -0.90 28.77
C PRO A 577 34.02 -0.39 28.19
N THR A 578 33.97 0.29 27.04
CA THR A 578 35.15 1.01 26.54
C THR A 578 35.29 2.31 27.33
N SER A 579 36.52 2.67 27.72
CA SER A 579 36.84 3.95 28.36
C SER A 579 36.38 5.16 27.56
#